data_AF-A0A379PIW0-F1
#
_entry.id   AF-A0A379PIW0-F1
#
_cell.length_a   1.000
_cell.length_b   1.000
_cell.length_c   1.000
_cell.angle_alpha   90.00
_cell.angle_beta   90.00
_cell.angle_gamma   90.00
#
_symmetry.space_group_name_H-M   'P 1'
#
loop_
_entity.id
_entity.type
_entity.pdbx_description
1 polymer ?
#
loop_
_entity_poly.entity_id
_entity_poly.type
_entity_poly.pdbx_seq_one_letter_code
_entity_poly.pdbx_strand_id
1 'polypeptide(L)'
;MQTHTIDLSGSANVRHPFADYSLTDAVRLANNNRNLNLLPPVQTLSETREVVQDMANHAGFTWITGMVALDVLDSAIENRDLRTSCRLI
;
A
#
# COMPACT_ATOMS: atom_id res chain seq x y z
N MET A 1 17.21 8.61 -5.95
CA MET A 1 16.00 7.84 -5.60
C MET A 1 16.39 6.88 -4.51
N GLN A 2 15.85 7.02 -3.29
CA GLN A 2 16.07 6.06 -2.22
C GLN A 2 15.24 4.80 -2.53
N THR A 3 15.92 3.68 -2.76
CA THR A 3 15.31 2.36 -2.92
C THR A 3 14.94 1.85 -1.53
N HIS A 4 13.71 2.13 -1.08
CA HIS A 4 13.19 1.55 0.16
C HIS A 4 12.90 0.07 -0.09
N THR A 5 13.90 -0.79 0.11
CA THR A 5 13.70 -2.24 0.27
C THR A 5 12.60 -2.45 1.31
N ILE A 6 11.70 -3.42 1.09
CA ILE A 6 10.63 -3.72 2.04
C ILE A 6 11.26 -4.18 3.36
N ASP A 7 11.41 -3.23 4.29
CA ASP A 7 11.77 -3.48 5.68
C ASP A 7 10.55 -3.17 6.56
N LEU A 8 9.76 -4.20 6.80
CA LEU A 8 8.59 -4.12 7.68
C LEU A 8 8.97 -4.17 9.16
N SER A 9 10.25 -4.40 9.51
CA SER A 9 10.68 -4.50 10.91
C SER A 9 10.62 -3.16 11.65
N GLY A 10 10.80 -2.04 10.93
CA GLY A 10 10.56 -0.68 11.45
C GLY A 10 9.17 -0.10 11.12
N SER A 11 8.49 -0.67 10.12
CA SER A 11 7.23 -0.13 9.57
C SER A 11 5.98 -0.82 10.13
N ALA A 12 6.15 -1.74 11.09
CA ALA A 12 5.11 -2.58 11.69
C ALA A 12 3.93 -1.81 12.34
N ASN A 13 3.99 -0.48 12.42
CA ASN A 13 2.98 0.36 13.07
C ASN A 13 2.13 1.21 12.12
N VAL A 14 2.36 1.18 10.80
CA VAL A 14 1.53 1.94 9.88
C VAL A 14 0.20 1.20 9.66
N ARG A 15 -0.85 1.67 10.34
CA ARG A 15 -2.23 1.15 10.26
C ARG A 15 -3.18 2.29 9.98
N HIS A 16 -4.15 2.04 9.12
CA HIS A 16 -5.16 3.04 8.77
C HIS A 16 -5.99 3.42 10.01
N PRO A 17 -6.23 4.71 10.28
CA PRO A 17 -6.91 5.14 11.50
C PRO A 17 -8.41 4.79 11.53
N PHE A 18 -9.02 4.57 10.37
CA PHE A 18 -10.46 4.33 10.22
C PHE A 18 -10.82 2.95 9.65
N ALA A 19 -9.81 2.13 9.34
CA ALA A 19 -10.01 0.80 8.77
C ALA A 19 -9.03 -0.18 9.43
N ASP A 20 -9.47 -1.42 9.66
CA ASP A 20 -8.56 -2.47 10.11
C ASP A 20 -7.68 -2.95 8.95
N TYR A 21 -6.70 -2.12 8.59
CA TYR A 21 -5.83 -2.35 7.45
C TYR A 21 -4.43 -1.78 7.72
N SER A 22 -3.40 -2.60 7.52
CA SER A 22 -2.01 -2.25 7.79
C SER A 22 -1.17 -2.14 6.51
N LEU A 23 0.03 -1.59 6.64
CA LEU A 23 1.03 -1.63 5.58
C LEU A 23 1.37 -3.07 5.16
N THR A 24 1.38 -4.01 6.10
CA THR A 24 1.58 -5.43 5.81
C THR A 24 0.46 -5.99 4.93
N ASP A 25 -0.78 -5.57 5.14
CA ASP A 25 -1.91 -5.97 4.30
C ASP A 25 -1.79 -5.40 2.88
N ALA A 26 -1.30 -4.16 2.75
CA ALA A 26 -1.03 -3.54 1.45
C ALA A 26 0.06 -4.30 0.67
N VAL A 27 1.17 -4.66 1.32
CA VAL A 27 2.23 -5.48 0.72
C VAL A 27 1.71 -6.86 0.33
N ARG A 28 0.90 -7.49 1.18
CA ARG A 28 0.28 -8.77 0.89
C ARG A 28 -0.68 -8.69 -0.30
N LEU A 29 -1.46 -7.62 -0.40
CA LEU A 29 -2.36 -7.38 -1.52
C LEU A 29 -1.60 -7.30 -2.85
N ALA A 30 -0.53 -6.50 -2.92
CA ALA A 30 0.30 -6.38 -4.11
C ALA A 30 0.98 -7.71 -4.49
N ASN A 31 1.52 -8.44 -3.51
CA ASN A 31 2.12 -9.76 -3.74
C ASN A 31 1.11 -10.80 -4.23
N ASN A 32 -0.12 -10.79 -3.70
CA ASN A 32 -1.18 -11.67 -4.20
C ASN A 32 -1.51 -11.35 -5.66
N ASN A 33 -1.58 -10.08 -6.03
CA ASN A 33 -1.79 -9.68 -7.41
C ASN A 33 -0.63 -10.12 -8.33
N ARG A 34 0.63 -9.91 -7.93
CA ARG A 34 1.81 -10.40 -8.67
C ARG A 34 1.75 -11.91 -8.87
N ASN A 35 1.43 -12.67 -7.82
CA ASN A 35 1.32 -14.12 -7.86
C ASN A 35 0.22 -14.60 -8.83
N LEU A 36 -0.96 -13.97 -8.81
CA LEU A 36 -2.04 -14.27 -9.77
C LEU A 36 -1.62 -14.06 -11.23
N ASN A 37 -0.67 -13.16 -11.47
CA ASN A 37 -0.15 -12.84 -12.80
C ASN A 37 1.19 -13.52 -13.11
N LEU A 38 1.65 -14.47 -12.27
CA LEU A 38 2.93 -15.18 -12.43
C LEU A 38 4.16 -14.25 -12.47
N LEU A 39 4.07 -13.12 -11.77
CA LEU A 39 5.15 -12.14 -11.65
C LEU A 39 5.89 -12.32 -10.31
N PRO A 40 7.18 -11.94 -10.22
CA PRO A 40 7.91 -11.98 -8.96
C PRO A 40 7.28 -11.07 -7.89
N PRO A 41 7.47 -11.39 -6.60
CA PRO A 41 6.97 -10.57 -5.51
C PRO A 41 7.64 -9.20 -5.49
N VAL A 42 6.90 -8.20 -5.00
CA VAL A 42 7.39 -6.82 -4.88
C VAL A 42 8.59 -6.75 -3.92
N GLN A 43 9.57 -5.91 -4.25
CA GLN A 43 10.81 -5.76 -3.50
C GLN A 43 10.89 -4.44 -2.73
N THR A 44 10.07 -3.45 -3.13
CA THR A 44 10.07 -2.11 -2.54
C THR A 44 8.66 -1.60 -2.21
N LEU A 45 8.57 -0.63 -1.30
CA LEU A 45 7.29 0.03 -1.01
C LEU A 45 6.78 0.83 -2.21
N SER A 46 7.67 1.46 -2.98
CA SER A 46 7.31 2.17 -4.22
C SER A 46 6.69 1.23 -5.25
N GLU A 47 7.29 0.05 -5.44
CA GLU A 47 6.72 -0.97 -6.33
C GLU A 47 5.37 -1.49 -5.82
N THR A 48 5.24 -1.68 -4.51
CA THR A 48 3.96 -2.05 -3.86
C THR A 48 2.88 -1.03 -4.19
N ARG A 49 3.21 0.26 -4.06
CA ARG A 49 2.32 1.38 -4.40
C ARG A 49 1.93 1.41 -5.87
N GLU A 50 2.87 1.19 -6.78
CA GLU A 50 2.60 1.13 -8.22
C GLU A 50 1.61 0.02 -8.57
N VAL A 51 1.82 -1.19 -8.02
CA VAL A 51 0.91 -2.33 -8.23
C VAL A 51 -0.49 -2.03 -7.69
N VAL A 52 -0.61 -1.51 -6.46
CA VAL A 52 -1.92 -1.18 -5.87
C VAL A 52 -2.61 -0.04 -6.63
N GLN A 53 -1.87 0.96 -7.10
CA GLN A 53 -2.41 2.04 -7.91
C GLN A 53 -2.95 1.53 -9.25
N ASP A 54 -2.23 0.63 -9.91
CA ASP A 54 -2.68 -0.01 -11.14
C ASP A 54 -3.97 -0.81 -10.91
N MET A 55 -4.03 -1.61 -9.85
CA MET A 55 -5.24 -2.32 -9.45
C MET A 55 -6.42 -1.36 -9.21
N ALA A 56 -6.19 -0.22 -8.55
CA ALA A 56 -7.22 0.77 -8.27
C ALA A 56 -7.71 1.48 -9.54
N ASN A 57 -6.82 1.77 -10.48
CA ASN A 57 -7.19 2.33 -11.77
C ASN A 57 -8.08 1.37 -12.58
N HIS A 58 -7.81 0.05 -12.49
CA HIS A 58 -8.62 -0.97 -13.16
C HIS A 58 -9.96 -1.25 -12.46
N ALA A 59 -10.00 -1.25 -11.13
CA ALA A 59 -11.22 -1.47 -10.36
C ALA A 59 -12.18 -0.27 -10.37
N GLY A 60 -11.67 0.93 -10.68
CA GLY A 60 -12.43 2.17 -10.70
C GLY A 60 -12.52 2.85 -9.33
N PHE A 61 -13.25 3.98 -9.29
CA PHE A 61 -13.30 4.91 -8.16
C PHE A 61 -13.98 4.39 -6.89
N THR A 62 -14.51 3.16 -6.87
CA THR A 62 -15.24 2.59 -5.73
C THR A 62 -14.45 1.55 -4.95
N TRP A 63 -13.19 1.28 -5.30
CA TRP A 63 -12.40 0.27 -4.60
C TRP A 63 -11.78 0.82 -3.32
N ILE A 64 -12.58 0.83 -2.25
CA ILE A 64 -12.22 1.32 -0.91
C ILE A 64 -10.93 0.66 -0.38
N THR A 65 -10.77 -0.66 -0.56
CA THR A 65 -9.55 -1.36 -0.13
C THR A 65 -8.30 -0.80 -0.83
N GLY A 66 -8.38 -0.48 -2.12
CA GLY A 66 -7.28 0.14 -2.86
C GLY A 66 -6.93 1.52 -2.31
N MET A 67 -7.93 2.34 -1.98
CA MET A 67 -7.71 3.66 -1.38
C MET A 67 -7.03 3.57 -0.01
N VAL A 68 -7.53 2.68 0.86
CA VAL A 68 -6.93 2.43 2.19
C VAL A 68 -5.49 1.92 2.06
N ALA A 69 -5.24 1.02 1.11
CA ALA A 69 -3.90 0.50 0.83
C ALA A 69 -2.95 1.61 0.34
N LEU A 70 -3.41 2.50 -0.53
CA LEU A 70 -2.63 3.65 -0.99
C LEU A 70 -2.34 4.64 0.15
N ASP A 71 -3.30 4.87 1.05
CA ASP A 71 -3.09 5.74 2.21
C ASP A 71 -1.95 5.24 3.09
N VAL A 72 -1.99 3.96 3.49
CA VAL A 72 -0.92 3.38 4.34
C VAL A 72 0.43 3.33 3.61
N LEU A 73 0.44 3.11 2.30
CA LEU A 73 1.67 3.11 1.50
C LEU A 73 2.27 4.51 1.37
N ASP A 74 1.45 5.53 1.09
CA ASP A 74 1.91 6.92 1.02
C ASP A 74 2.44 7.41 2.37
N SER A 75 1.75 7.08 3.47
CA SER A 75 2.23 7.39 4.82
C SER A 75 3.60 6.76 5.10
N ALA A 76 3.80 5.49 4.72
CA ALA A 76 5.06 4.79 4.92
C ALA A 76 6.19 5.34 4.02
N ILE A 77 5.89 5.72 2.78
CA ILE A 77 6.87 6.25 1.81
C ILE A 77 7.24 7.70 2.15
N GLU A 78 6.26 8.53 2.50
CA GLU A 78 6.41 9.97 2.69
C GLU A 78 6.60 10.37 4.16
N ASN A 79 6.55 9.40 5.09
CA ASN A 79 6.60 9.61 6.55
C ASN A 79 5.53 10.62 7.04
N ARG A 80 4.31 10.53 6.49
CA ARG A 80 3.17 11.43 6.78
C ARG A 80 2.19 10.82 7.78
N ASP A 81 1.54 11.65 8.59
CA ASP A 81 0.48 11.22 9.52
C ASP A 81 -0.84 10.97 8.77
N LEU A 82 -1.25 9.70 8.73
CA LEU A 82 -2.50 9.23 8.14
C LEU A 82 -3.74 9.99 8.63
N ARG A 83 -3.77 10.43 9.89
CA ARG A 83 -4.94 11.16 10.43
C ARG A 83 -5.24 12.45 9.69
N THR A 84 -4.26 12.99 8.98
CA THR A 84 -4.37 14.26 8.24
C THR A 84 -4.37 14.08 6.72
N SER A 85 -4.14 12.86 6.22
CA SER A 85 -3.89 12.60 4.80
C SER A 85 -4.69 11.44 4.21
N CYS A 86 -5.67 10.89 4.94
CA CYS A 86 -6.56 9.84 4.42
C CYS A 86 -7.43 10.35 3.27
N ARG A 87 -7.61 9.52 2.25
CA ARG A 87 -8.48 9.80 1.09
C ARG A 87 -9.97 9.62 1.39
N LEU A 88 -10.31 8.94 2.48
CA LEU A 88 -11.68 8.54 2.83
C LEU A 88 -12.37 9.48 3.84
N ILE A 89 -11.98 10.75 3.92
CA ILE A 89 -12.60 11.75 4.80
C ILE A 89 -13.61 12.58 4.03
#